data_AF-A0AAV9UCG6-F1
#
_entry.id   AF-A0AAV9UCG6-F1
#
_cell.length_a   1.000
_cell.length_b   1.000
_cell.length_c   1.000
_cell.angle_alpha   90.00
_cell.angle_beta   90.00
_cell.angle_gamma   90.00
#
_symmetry.space_group_name_H-M   'P 1'
#
loop_
_entity.id
_entity.type
_entity.pdbx_description
1 polymer ?
#
loop_
_entity_poly.entity_id
_entity_poly.type
_entity_poly.pdbx_seq_one_letter_code
_entity_poly.pdbx_strand_id
1 'polypeptide(L)'
;MRLRNRNPAILRWIHADISIRGPLAAYQIRPHLPPYRSSIAILPQTSSYLRTNTNHSVLTHHTTYSTRPAILTMEPTRDASSSNQDDSQNSQSHRGRGRGRSRGGRGGRGGRGGHQFMSPAKAARARAAKETINVTIPQILSHSPRARAGITATRRFTPLDLPPLAKTSSTYIPAISVVNSDTFDAAADILRRLATSPADTSSPTTTRIAVLNMASTTTPGGGVLRGSQAQEETLCRRSTLYPALLNGHYHPLTAGTLVYSPDIQVFMDREYNQLSPYGQFYTDVISAAAPRRPELRKTRVEKEGVPPKEWLVKSEYAEQRDYEDMMATIRSIMRIAVAKGVTHLVLGAFGCGAYGNPNEVVAEMFRRVLCGRRFAVGSDDEGGVPDAWRTEQREVWSGVREVVFAVYGDDRGRGNFEVFRDAFADVTRWQQETAASVTEEQQTSASRDAETGDTSGETAT
;
A
#
# COMPACT_ATOMS: atom_id res chain seq x y z
N MET A 1 24.11 -64.65 23.03
CA MET A 1 25.38 -65.23 23.54
C MET A 1 26.24 -64.06 24.05
N ARG A 2 26.50 -64.01 25.36
CA ARG A 2 27.44 -63.15 26.15
C ARG A 2 27.32 -61.61 25.99
N LEU A 3 26.72 -60.86 26.93
CA LEU A 3 27.14 -60.46 28.29
C LEU A 3 28.36 -59.51 28.36
N ARG A 4 28.13 -58.24 28.76
CA ARG A 4 28.58 -57.60 30.04
C ARG A 4 28.41 -56.07 29.97
N ASN A 5 27.51 -55.51 30.79
CA ASN A 5 27.77 -54.81 32.08
C ASN A 5 28.54 -53.47 31.89
N ARG A 6 28.05 -52.31 32.37
CA ARG A 6 27.63 -52.03 33.75
C ARG A 6 26.59 -50.90 33.86
N ASN A 7 25.52 -51.17 34.60
CA ASN A 7 24.82 -50.22 35.51
C ASN A 7 25.56 -50.32 36.89
N PRO A 8 25.38 -49.47 37.94
CA PRO A 8 24.09 -48.88 38.36
C PRO A 8 24.10 -47.51 39.12
N ALA A 9 22.90 -46.90 39.15
CA ALA A 9 22.15 -46.31 40.29
C ALA A 9 22.72 -45.21 41.22
N ILE A 10 21.83 -44.26 41.57
CA ILE A 10 21.36 -43.83 42.93
C ILE A 10 20.80 -42.39 42.80
N LEU A 11 19.48 -42.15 42.81
CA LEU A 11 18.54 -41.98 43.94
C LEU A 11 18.65 -40.67 44.77
N ARG A 12 17.66 -39.78 44.53
CA ARG A 12 16.81 -39.00 45.47
C ARG A 12 17.39 -37.89 46.39
N TRP A 13 16.44 -36.99 46.75
CA TRP A 13 16.38 -35.97 47.82
C TRP A 13 16.85 -34.55 47.40
N ILE A 14 16.19 -33.42 47.74
CA ILE A 14 14.90 -33.11 48.37
C ILE A 14 14.52 -31.62 48.07
N HIS A 15 13.23 -31.30 48.15
CA HIS A 15 12.62 -29.96 48.20
C HIS A 15 13.04 -29.15 49.45
N ALA A 16 13.19 -27.82 49.37
CA ALA A 16 13.00 -26.96 50.54
C ALA A 16 12.55 -25.54 50.16
N ASP A 17 11.27 -25.28 50.39
CA ASP A 17 10.70 -23.97 50.71
C ASP A 17 11.37 -23.35 51.94
N ILE A 18 11.59 -22.04 51.94
CA ILE A 18 11.51 -21.24 53.18
C ILE A 18 10.78 -19.92 52.86
N SER A 19 9.55 -19.85 53.39
CA SER A 19 8.80 -18.64 53.69
C SER A 19 9.16 -18.18 55.11
N ILE A 20 9.52 -16.90 55.32
CA ILE A 20 9.36 -16.24 56.62
C ILE A 20 8.88 -14.78 56.43
N ARG A 21 7.92 -14.45 57.30
CA ARG A 21 7.12 -13.23 57.54
C ARG A 21 7.95 -11.96 57.84
N GLY A 22 7.30 -10.78 57.70
CA GLY A 22 7.79 -9.42 58.05
C GLY A 22 8.02 -9.16 59.56
N PRO A 23 8.04 -7.92 60.12
CA PRO A 23 7.42 -6.67 59.63
C PRO A 23 8.21 -5.32 59.89
N LEU A 24 7.58 -4.19 59.49
CA LEU A 24 7.61 -2.80 60.05
C LEU A 24 8.88 -1.90 60.09
N ALA A 25 8.66 -0.64 59.67
CA ALA A 25 9.24 0.67 60.07
C ALA A 25 9.86 1.45 58.88
N ALA A 26 9.15 2.40 58.27
CA ALA A 26 9.00 3.81 58.66
C ALA A 26 10.27 4.65 58.46
N TYR A 27 10.32 5.45 57.39
CA TYR A 27 10.97 6.78 57.40
C TYR A 27 10.19 7.74 56.49
N GLN A 28 9.59 8.75 57.12
CA GLN A 28 9.01 9.95 56.54
C GLN A 28 10.13 10.90 56.12
N ILE A 29 9.99 11.61 54.98
CA ILE A 29 10.18 13.08 54.92
C ILE A 29 9.17 13.65 53.90
N ARG A 30 8.26 14.51 54.36
CA ARG A 30 7.53 15.54 53.58
C ARG A 30 8.19 16.90 53.82
N PRO A 31 7.95 17.89 52.94
CA PRO A 31 7.08 19.02 53.33
C PRO A 31 6.05 19.36 52.23
N HIS A 32 4.74 19.37 52.51
CA HIS A 32 3.88 20.52 52.91
C HIS A 32 3.66 21.57 51.80
N LEU A 33 2.54 21.48 51.02
CA LEU A 33 1.20 22.14 51.15
C LEU A 33 1.07 23.36 50.20
N PRO A 34 -0.12 23.86 49.77
CA PRO A 34 -1.51 23.53 50.15
C PRO A 34 -2.48 23.20 48.95
N PRO A 35 -3.76 22.84 49.22
CA PRO A 35 -4.66 22.22 48.25
C PRO A 35 -5.63 23.24 47.59
N TYR A 36 -6.02 22.98 46.33
CA TYR A 36 -7.16 23.63 45.70
C TYR A 36 -8.32 22.64 45.50
N ARG A 37 -9.50 23.09 45.93
CA ARG A 37 -10.76 22.34 46.00
C ARG A 37 -11.29 21.93 44.62
N SER A 38 -11.85 20.73 44.59
CA SER A 38 -12.81 20.24 43.61
C SER A 38 -14.13 21.02 43.69
N SER A 39 -14.73 21.29 42.53
CA SER A 39 -16.16 21.56 42.40
C SER A 39 -16.65 20.95 41.10
N ILE A 40 -17.43 19.89 41.27
CA ILE A 40 -18.32 19.30 40.28
C ILE A 40 -19.42 20.31 39.99
N ALA A 41 -19.62 20.66 38.72
CA ALA A 41 -20.81 21.35 38.26
C ALA A 41 -21.42 20.55 37.11
N ILE A 42 -22.57 19.96 37.41
CA ILE A 42 -23.51 19.32 36.48
C ILE A 42 -24.16 20.44 35.66
N LEU A 43 -24.19 20.31 34.33
CA LEU A 43 -25.08 21.09 33.48
C LEU A 43 -25.82 20.17 32.48
N PRO A 44 -27.13 20.40 32.27
CA PRO A 44 -28.01 19.44 31.60
C PRO A 44 -28.02 19.59 30.09
N GLN A 45 -28.41 18.49 29.43
CA GLN A 45 -28.82 18.46 28.04
C GLN A 45 -30.15 19.21 27.83
N THR A 46 -30.23 20.04 26.79
CA THR A 46 -31.49 20.30 26.08
C THR A 46 -31.24 20.42 24.59
N SER A 47 -31.97 19.62 23.85
CA SER A 47 -32.20 19.70 22.41
C SER A 47 -32.99 20.95 22.05
N SER A 48 -32.65 21.64 20.96
CA SER A 48 -33.64 22.17 20.00
C SER A 48 -32.97 22.70 18.74
N TYR A 49 -33.48 22.22 17.61
CA TYR A 49 -33.43 22.85 16.31
C TYR A 49 -34.01 24.27 16.39
N LEU A 50 -33.39 25.24 15.73
CA LEU A 50 -34.09 26.24 14.92
C LEU A 50 -33.09 27.01 14.05
N ARG A 51 -33.55 27.26 12.83
CA ARG A 51 -32.87 27.85 11.68
C ARG A 51 -33.40 29.28 11.56
N THR A 52 -32.56 30.31 11.60
CA THR A 52 -32.84 31.60 10.94
C THR A 52 -31.56 32.39 10.66
N ASN A 53 -31.46 32.83 9.41
CA ASN A 53 -30.59 33.90 8.91
C ASN A 53 -30.73 35.18 9.75
N THR A 54 -29.61 35.85 10.00
CA THR A 54 -29.52 37.32 9.86
C THR A 54 -28.07 37.75 9.67
N ASN A 55 -27.88 38.58 8.65
CA ASN A 55 -26.68 39.36 8.39
C ASN A 55 -26.32 40.25 9.59
N HIS A 56 -25.05 40.30 9.96
CA HIS A 56 -24.45 41.53 10.46
C HIS A 56 -22.98 41.62 10.09
N SER A 57 -22.68 42.66 9.32
CA SER A 57 -21.37 43.24 9.06
C SER A 57 -20.77 43.82 10.34
N VAL A 58 -19.52 43.49 10.64
CA VAL A 58 -18.65 44.32 11.49
C VAL A 58 -17.25 44.36 10.87
N LEU A 59 -16.86 45.56 10.45
CA LEU A 59 -15.49 45.98 10.18
C LEU A 59 -14.65 45.86 11.46
N THR A 60 -13.41 45.36 11.35
CA THR A 60 -12.24 46.07 11.91
C THR A 60 -10.90 45.44 11.47
N HIS A 61 -10.06 46.33 10.94
CA HIS A 61 -8.60 46.43 11.02
C HIS A 61 -7.68 45.38 10.36
N HIS A 62 -7.26 45.78 9.15
CA HIS A 62 -5.98 45.50 8.52
C HIS A 62 -4.78 45.61 9.48
N THR A 63 -3.92 44.59 9.48
CA THR A 63 -2.48 44.75 9.70
C THR A 63 -1.77 44.06 8.54
N THR A 64 -1.21 44.88 7.64
CA THR A 64 -0.45 44.46 6.46
C THR A 64 0.97 44.07 6.84
N TYR A 65 1.34 42.80 6.66
CA TYR A 65 2.74 42.40 6.50
C TYR A 65 3.00 42.15 5.02
N SER A 66 3.73 43.08 4.41
CA SER A 66 4.22 43.05 3.04
C SER A 66 5.53 42.25 3.00
N THR A 67 5.50 41.04 2.46
CA THR A 67 6.69 40.32 2.00
C THR A 67 6.57 40.07 0.50
N ARG A 68 7.25 40.92 -0.28
CA ARG A 68 7.44 40.73 -1.72
C ARG A 68 8.31 39.49 -1.98
N PRO A 69 7.94 38.58 -2.89
CA PRO A 69 8.89 37.62 -3.42
C PRO A 69 9.77 38.31 -4.47
N ALA A 70 11.08 38.12 -4.36
CA ALA A 70 12.07 38.54 -5.35
C ALA A 70 11.84 37.79 -6.67
N ILE A 71 11.50 38.55 -7.71
CA ILE A 71 11.44 38.07 -9.09
C ILE A 71 12.88 38.08 -9.62
N LEU A 72 13.43 36.90 -9.87
CA LEU A 72 14.72 36.75 -10.54
C LEU A 72 14.47 36.75 -12.06
N THR A 73 14.52 37.93 -12.68
CA THR A 73 14.57 38.09 -14.14
C THR A 73 15.97 37.72 -14.63
N MET A 74 16.09 36.62 -15.38
CA MET A 74 17.27 36.33 -16.20
C MET A 74 16.99 36.83 -17.62
N GLU A 75 17.69 37.88 -18.04
CA GLU A 75 17.70 38.33 -19.44
C GLU A 75 18.51 37.38 -20.34
N PRO A 76 18.16 37.27 -21.64
CA PRO A 76 18.81 36.35 -22.56
C PRO A 76 20.06 36.98 -23.19
N THR A 77 21.20 36.29 -23.10
CA THR A 77 22.38 36.61 -23.91
C THR A 77 22.22 36.05 -25.32
N ARG A 78 22.24 36.98 -26.29
CA ARG A 78 22.28 36.74 -27.73
C ARG A 78 23.70 36.37 -28.22
N ASP A 79 23.67 35.60 -29.30
CA ASP A 79 24.58 35.53 -30.45
C ASP A 79 26.02 35.01 -30.30
N ALA A 80 26.25 33.85 -30.93
CA ALA A 80 27.35 33.69 -31.87
C ALA A 80 26.93 32.73 -33.00
N SER A 81 26.79 33.32 -34.17
CA SER A 81 26.62 32.74 -35.49
C SER A 81 27.78 31.85 -35.93
N SER A 82 27.51 30.73 -36.59
CA SER A 82 28.31 30.30 -37.74
C SER A 82 27.48 29.45 -38.70
N SER A 83 27.51 29.91 -39.94
CA SER A 83 26.83 29.46 -41.14
C SER A 83 27.47 28.23 -41.80
N ASN A 84 26.81 27.83 -42.90
CA ASN A 84 27.24 26.95 -44.00
C ASN A 84 27.00 25.45 -43.75
N GLN A 85 26.55 24.66 -44.71
CA GLN A 85 26.04 24.83 -46.07
C GLN A 85 25.39 23.49 -46.43
N ASP A 86 24.45 23.53 -47.37
CA ASP A 86 23.95 22.38 -48.11
C ASP A 86 25.08 21.48 -48.64
N ASP A 87 24.88 20.17 -48.62
CA ASP A 87 25.24 19.36 -49.76
C ASP A 87 24.38 18.11 -49.89
N SER A 88 24.00 17.87 -51.14
CA SER A 88 23.06 16.86 -51.58
C SER A 88 23.80 15.66 -52.21
N GLN A 89 23.10 14.53 -52.25
CA GLN A 89 23.26 13.42 -53.18
C GLN A 89 24.36 12.35 -52.96
N ASN A 90 23.84 11.13 -52.76
CA ASN A 90 24.09 9.93 -53.57
C ASN A 90 25.42 9.16 -53.40
N SER A 91 25.35 7.89 -52.94
CA SER A 91 25.79 6.73 -53.74
C SER A 91 25.66 5.40 -52.98
N GLN A 92 25.68 4.35 -53.78
CA GLN A 92 25.20 3.00 -53.55
C GLN A 92 26.15 2.08 -52.76
N SER A 93 25.53 1.05 -52.19
CA SER A 93 25.96 -0.37 -52.13
C SER A 93 27.39 -0.75 -51.73
N HIS A 94 27.51 -1.60 -50.71
CA HIS A 94 28.17 -2.90 -50.89
C HIS A 94 27.74 -3.96 -49.87
N ARG A 95 27.55 -5.18 -50.38
CA ARG A 95 27.28 -6.42 -49.64
C ARG A 95 28.60 -6.93 -49.04
N GLY A 96 28.55 -7.44 -47.81
CA GLY A 96 29.64 -8.22 -47.22
C GLY A 96 29.11 -9.19 -46.17
N ARG A 97 28.98 -10.47 -46.53
CA ARG A 97 28.69 -11.57 -45.61
C ARG A 97 29.98 -11.91 -44.84
N GLY A 98 29.88 -12.06 -43.52
CA GLY A 98 30.95 -12.64 -42.69
C GLY A 98 30.36 -13.35 -41.47
N ARG A 99 30.37 -14.68 -41.49
CA ARG A 99 30.08 -15.54 -40.33
C ARG A 99 31.34 -15.61 -39.45
N GLY A 100 31.19 -15.48 -38.13
CA GLY A 100 32.24 -15.77 -37.16
C GLY A 100 31.69 -15.96 -35.74
N ARG A 101 31.66 -17.21 -35.26
CA ARG A 101 31.41 -17.58 -33.86
C ARG A 101 32.74 -17.52 -33.10
N SER A 102 32.79 -16.90 -31.90
CA SER A 102 33.34 -17.52 -30.68
C SER A 102 33.46 -16.57 -29.48
N ARG A 103 32.82 -17.01 -28.39
CA ARG A 103 33.28 -17.10 -26.99
C ARG A 103 34.19 -16.01 -26.40
N GLY A 104 33.68 -15.42 -25.30
CA GLY A 104 34.33 -15.47 -23.99
C GLY A 104 35.38 -14.40 -23.69
N GLY A 105 35.02 -13.43 -22.85
CA GLY A 105 35.98 -12.52 -22.24
C GLY A 105 35.39 -11.81 -21.02
N ARG A 106 35.79 -12.25 -19.83
CA ARG A 106 35.56 -11.56 -18.54
C ARG A 106 36.12 -10.14 -18.62
N GLY A 107 35.27 -9.13 -18.45
CA GLY A 107 35.67 -7.75 -18.27
C GLY A 107 35.59 -7.35 -16.81
N GLY A 108 36.72 -7.43 -16.11
CA GLY A 108 36.90 -6.91 -14.76
C GLY A 108 36.72 -5.39 -14.71
N ARG A 109 36.29 -4.93 -13.54
CA ARG A 109 36.10 -3.54 -13.16
C ARG A 109 37.37 -2.71 -13.38
N GLY A 110 37.24 -1.63 -14.15
CA GLY A 110 38.17 -0.50 -14.17
C GLY A 110 37.37 0.78 -14.15
N GLY A 111 37.47 1.55 -13.05
CA GLY A 111 36.80 2.83 -12.90
C GLY A 111 37.44 3.89 -13.78
N ARG A 112 36.63 4.52 -14.65
CA ARG A 112 36.84 5.87 -15.22
C ARG A 112 35.47 6.51 -15.40
N GLY A 113 35.34 7.78 -15.01
CA GLY A 113 34.10 8.55 -14.97
C GLY A 113 33.47 8.77 -16.35
N GLY A 114 32.79 7.76 -16.88
CA GLY A 114 31.96 7.90 -18.07
C GLY A 114 30.67 8.61 -17.70
N HIS A 115 30.41 9.76 -18.33
CA HIS A 115 29.05 10.28 -18.46
C HIS A 115 28.18 9.13 -18.98
N GLN A 116 27.35 8.58 -18.09
CA GLN A 116 26.52 7.43 -18.40
C GLN A 116 25.49 7.90 -19.43
N PHE A 117 25.78 7.69 -20.72
CA PHE A 117 24.94 8.11 -21.84
C PHE A 117 23.52 7.59 -21.59
N MET A 118 22.57 8.50 -21.35
CA MET A 118 21.17 8.13 -21.22
C MET A 118 20.68 7.60 -22.56
N SER A 119 20.00 6.46 -22.58
CA SER A 119 19.40 5.97 -23.82
C SER A 119 18.39 6.99 -24.37
N PRO A 120 18.24 7.12 -25.69
CA PRO A 120 17.28 8.05 -26.29
C PRO A 120 15.86 7.89 -25.73
N ALA A 121 15.41 6.64 -25.54
CA ALA A 121 14.11 6.36 -24.94
C ALA A 121 13.98 6.86 -23.49
N LYS A 122 15.04 6.72 -22.67
CA LYS A 122 15.05 7.23 -21.29
C LYS A 122 15.06 8.77 -21.26
N ALA A 123 15.83 9.39 -22.17
CA ALA A 123 15.86 10.84 -22.31
C ALA A 123 14.51 11.40 -22.77
N ALA A 124 13.84 10.76 -23.74
CA ALA A 124 12.50 11.14 -24.18
C ALA A 124 11.48 11.10 -23.04
N ARG A 125 11.48 10.02 -22.24
CA ARG A 125 10.62 9.92 -21.05
C ARG A 125 10.93 10.98 -20.00
N ALA A 126 12.21 11.30 -19.79
CA ALA A 126 12.61 12.35 -18.85
C ALA A 126 12.11 13.73 -19.30
N ARG A 127 12.15 14.01 -20.61
CA ARG A 127 11.59 15.26 -21.18
C ARG A 127 10.08 15.31 -21.02
N ALA A 128 9.36 14.26 -21.42
CA ALA A 128 7.91 14.17 -21.28
C ALA A 128 7.48 14.31 -19.80
N ALA A 129 8.17 13.64 -18.88
CA ALA A 129 7.89 13.78 -17.45
C ALA A 129 8.06 15.21 -16.93
N LYS A 130 9.12 15.92 -17.37
CA LYS A 130 9.35 17.32 -17.00
C LYS A 130 8.28 18.23 -17.59
N GLU A 131 7.87 18.00 -18.83
CA GLU A 131 6.78 18.74 -19.47
C GLU A 131 5.47 18.55 -18.71
N THR A 132 5.09 17.31 -18.41
CA THR A 132 3.91 17.03 -17.58
C THR A 132 3.96 17.77 -16.24
N ILE A 133 5.08 17.67 -15.54
CA ILE A 133 5.21 18.18 -14.17
C ILE A 133 5.24 19.71 -14.14
N ASN A 134 5.96 20.35 -15.09
CA ASN A 134 6.19 21.78 -15.06
C ASN A 134 5.15 22.58 -15.88
N VAL A 135 4.40 21.92 -16.77
CA VAL A 135 3.43 22.58 -17.67
C VAL A 135 2.02 22.04 -17.45
N THR A 136 1.81 20.74 -17.68
CA THR A 136 0.46 20.14 -17.65
C THR A 136 -0.15 20.17 -16.25
N ILE A 137 0.59 19.77 -15.22
CA ILE A 137 0.09 19.75 -13.84
C ILE A 137 -0.29 21.16 -13.37
N PRO A 138 0.53 22.22 -13.50
CA PRO A 138 0.12 23.57 -13.16
C PRO A 138 -1.16 24.04 -13.86
N GLN A 139 -1.33 23.72 -15.14
CA GLN A 139 -2.56 24.03 -15.90
C GLN A 139 -3.78 23.26 -15.37
N ILE A 140 -3.64 21.98 -15.03
CA ILE A 140 -4.72 21.22 -14.38
C ILE A 140 -5.06 21.84 -13.03
N LEU A 141 -4.04 22.13 -12.23
CA LEU A 141 -4.21 22.70 -10.90
C LEU A 141 -4.83 24.09 -10.94
N SER A 142 -4.66 24.90 -11.98
CA SER A 142 -5.37 26.19 -12.07
C SER A 142 -6.89 26.05 -12.23
N HIS A 143 -7.35 24.92 -12.78
CA HIS A 143 -8.77 24.64 -13.03
C HIS A 143 -9.39 23.58 -12.11
N SER A 144 -8.59 22.94 -11.26
CA SER A 144 -9.04 21.89 -10.34
C SER A 144 -8.86 22.30 -8.87
N PRO A 145 -9.83 23.01 -8.26
CA PRO A 145 -9.81 23.34 -6.83
C PRO A 145 -9.69 22.09 -5.94
N ARG A 146 -10.33 20.99 -6.33
CA ARG A 146 -10.29 19.71 -5.60
C ARG A 146 -8.88 19.14 -5.55
N ALA A 147 -8.18 19.06 -6.68
CA ALA A 147 -6.79 18.57 -6.69
C ALA A 147 -5.84 19.45 -5.89
N ARG A 148 -6.01 20.79 -5.95
CA ARG A 148 -5.24 21.73 -5.11
C ARG A 148 -5.48 21.51 -3.62
N ALA A 149 -6.73 21.31 -3.21
CA ALA A 149 -7.09 21.02 -1.83
C ALA A 149 -6.47 19.69 -1.38
N GLY A 150 -6.52 18.65 -2.23
CA GLY A 150 -5.90 17.36 -1.99
C GLY A 150 -4.39 17.46 -1.73
N ILE A 151 -3.66 18.16 -2.60
CA ILE A 151 -2.23 18.45 -2.45
C ILE A 151 -1.92 19.18 -1.13
N THR A 152 -2.75 20.16 -0.77
CA THR A 152 -2.56 20.95 0.46
C THR A 152 -2.84 20.11 1.71
N ALA A 153 -3.78 19.17 1.61
CA ALA A 153 -4.17 18.25 2.68
C ALA A 153 -3.25 17.03 2.80
N THR A 154 -2.28 16.84 1.89
CA THR A 154 -1.27 15.80 2.02
C THR A 154 -0.51 15.94 3.34
N ARG A 155 -0.30 14.82 4.04
CA ARG A 155 0.42 14.77 5.32
C ARG A 155 1.24 13.49 5.46
N ARG A 156 2.35 13.59 6.19
CA ARG A 156 3.14 12.45 6.67
C ARG A 156 2.55 11.92 7.97
N PHE A 157 2.55 10.60 8.10
CA PHE A 157 2.13 9.86 9.28
C PHE A 157 3.26 8.93 9.70
N THR A 158 3.48 8.81 11.00
CA THR A 158 4.39 7.87 11.64
C THR A 158 3.61 6.77 12.34
N PRO A 159 4.27 5.68 12.79
CA PRO A 159 3.60 4.67 13.60
C PRO A 159 2.95 5.20 14.88
N LEU A 160 3.39 6.36 15.40
CA LEU A 160 2.78 7.01 16.56
C LEU A 160 1.43 7.65 16.21
N ASP A 161 1.30 8.19 15.00
CA ASP A 161 0.05 8.77 14.50
C ASP A 161 -0.98 7.69 14.11
N LEU A 162 -0.51 6.44 13.94
CA LEU A 162 -1.29 5.28 13.51
C LEU A 162 -1.17 4.14 14.53
N PRO A 163 -1.74 4.34 15.74
CA PRO A 163 -1.68 3.33 16.79
C PRO A 163 -2.36 2.03 16.33
N PRO A 164 -1.94 0.87 16.88
CA PRO A 164 -2.63 -0.38 16.66
C PRO A 164 -4.12 -0.28 16.91
N LEU A 165 -4.91 -0.86 16.01
CA LEU A 165 -6.35 -0.97 16.20
C LEU A 165 -6.65 -1.91 17.37
N ALA A 166 -7.80 -1.70 18.02
CA ALA A 166 -8.27 -2.63 19.04
C ALA A 166 -8.36 -4.03 18.45
N LYS A 167 -7.71 -4.99 19.11
CA LYS A 167 -7.75 -6.37 18.64
C LYS A 167 -9.13 -6.96 18.94
N THR A 168 -9.68 -7.72 17.99
CA THR A 168 -11.01 -8.32 18.13
C THR A 168 -10.97 -9.79 17.73
N SER A 169 -11.99 -10.54 18.15
CA SER A 169 -12.25 -11.91 17.69
C SER A 169 -13.00 -11.95 16.35
N SER A 170 -13.28 -10.79 15.72
CA SER A 170 -14.00 -10.74 14.45
C SER A 170 -13.24 -11.52 13.37
N THR A 171 -13.97 -12.29 12.58
CA THR A 171 -13.45 -13.07 11.46
C THR A 171 -13.49 -12.29 10.14
N TYR A 172 -13.84 -11.00 10.17
CA TYR A 172 -13.93 -10.18 8.98
C TYR A 172 -12.60 -10.13 8.21
N ILE A 173 -12.72 -10.36 6.89
CA ILE A 173 -11.66 -10.25 5.90
C ILE A 173 -12.26 -9.45 4.73
N PRO A 174 -11.63 -8.37 4.25
CA PRO A 174 -12.09 -7.65 3.07
C PRO A 174 -12.18 -8.59 1.87
N ALA A 175 -13.04 -8.30 0.89
CA ALA A 175 -13.00 -9.00 -0.40
C ALA A 175 -11.60 -8.81 -1.01
N ILE A 176 -10.93 -9.91 -1.39
CA ILE A 176 -9.58 -9.86 -1.94
C ILE A 176 -9.59 -10.35 -3.38
N SER A 177 -8.91 -9.62 -4.25
CA SER A 177 -8.66 -10.05 -5.63
C SER A 177 -7.24 -9.72 -6.06
N VAL A 178 -6.70 -10.51 -6.98
CA VAL A 178 -5.41 -10.27 -7.62
C VAL A 178 -5.63 -10.14 -9.11
N VAL A 179 -5.25 -9.00 -9.68
CA VAL A 179 -5.53 -8.66 -11.08
C VAL A 179 -4.25 -8.27 -11.81
N ASN A 180 -4.15 -8.70 -13.07
CA ASN A 180 -3.07 -8.28 -13.96
C ASN A 180 -3.44 -6.92 -14.58
N SER A 181 -3.25 -5.86 -13.81
CA SER A 181 -3.55 -4.49 -14.20
C SER A 181 -2.54 -3.54 -13.58
N ASP A 182 -2.45 -2.32 -14.10
CA ASP A 182 -1.74 -1.26 -13.40
C ASP A 182 -2.62 -0.62 -12.32
N THR A 183 -1.95 0.10 -11.41
CA THR A 183 -2.56 0.62 -10.19
C THR A 183 -3.69 1.62 -10.44
N PHE A 184 -3.59 2.49 -11.45
CA PHE A 184 -4.65 3.47 -11.73
C PHE A 184 -5.79 2.86 -12.55
N ASP A 185 -5.48 1.93 -13.44
CA ASP A 185 -6.50 1.24 -14.23
C ASP A 185 -7.37 0.34 -13.34
N ALA A 186 -6.77 -0.35 -12.35
CA ALA A 186 -7.51 -1.08 -11.32
C ALA A 186 -8.42 -0.17 -10.48
N ALA A 187 -7.95 1.04 -10.12
CA ALA A 187 -8.77 2.01 -9.40
C ALA A 187 -9.94 2.52 -10.25
N ALA A 188 -9.71 2.78 -11.54
CA ALA A 188 -10.75 3.18 -12.48
C ALA A 188 -11.79 2.08 -12.68
N ASP A 189 -11.39 0.80 -12.72
CA ASP A 189 -12.30 -0.34 -12.78
C ASP A 189 -13.23 -0.40 -11.56
N ILE A 190 -12.67 -0.28 -10.35
CA ILE A 190 -13.48 -0.22 -9.11
C ILE A 190 -14.50 0.93 -9.20
N LEU A 191 -14.08 2.13 -9.63
CA LEU A 191 -15.00 3.27 -9.78
C LEU A 191 -16.16 2.95 -10.73
N ARG A 192 -15.87 2.33 -11.89
CA ARG A 192 -16.90 1.97 -12.87
C ARG A 192 -17.86 0.93 -12.32
N ARG A 193 -17.36 -0.13 -11.69
CA ARG A 193 -18.18 -1.18 -11.06
C ARG A 193 -19.14 -0.60 -10.02
N LEU A 194 -18.64 0.30 -9.17
CA LEU A 194 -19.43 0.93 -8.12
C LEU A 194 -20.45 1.93 -8.67
N ALA A 195 -20.15 2.62 -9.78
CA ALA A 195 -21.10 3.51 -10.44
C ALA A 195 -22.29 2.77 -11.08
N THR A 196 -22.08 1.52 -11.49
CA THR A 196 -23.13 0.67 -12.08
C THR A 196 -23.91 -0.17 -11.08
N SER A 197 -23.44 -0.27 -9.82
CA SER A 197 -24.09 -1.08 -8.80
C SER A 197 -25.27 -0.29 -8.18
N PRO A 198 -26.48 -0.86 -8.11
CA PRO A 198 -27.59 -0.20 -7.43
C PRO A 198 -27.18 0.07 -5.97
N ALA A 199 -27.18 1.33 -5.58
CA ALA A 199 -26.70 1.76 -4.27
C ALA A 199 -27.39 0.93 -3.17
N ASP A 200 -26.59 0.19 -2.39
CA ASP A 200 -27.07 -0.46 -1.18
C ASP A 200 -27.50 0.63 -0.20
N THR A 201 -28.79 0.96 -0.21
CA THR A 201 -29.44 2.03 0.55
C THR A 201 -29.38 1.84 2.07
N SER A 202 -28.74 0.76 2.55
CA SER A 202 -28.67 0.39 3.96
C SER A 202 -27.55 1.09 4.74
N SER A 203 -26.59 1.77 4.09
CA SER A 203 -25.61 2.61 4.81
C SER A 203 -24.99 3.72 3.96
N PRO A 204 -25.06 5.01 4.36
CA PRO A 204 -24.46 6.14 3.65
C PRO A 204 -22.94 6.22 3.92
N THR A 205 -22.23 5.11 3.80
CA THR A 205 -20.76 5.14 3.81
C THR A 205 -20.28 5.67 2.48
N THR A 206 -19.64 6.84 2.49
CA THR A 206 -18.98 7.41 1.31
C THR A 206 -17.91 6.44 0.81
N THR A 207 -18.08 5.93 -0.42
CA THR A 207 -17.03 5.16 -1.10
C THR A 207 -15.78 6.00 -1.23
N ARG A 208 -14.65 5.48 -0.74
CA ARG A 208 -13.34 6.13 -0.84
C ARG A 208 -12.32 5.10 -1.30
N ILE A 209 -11.66 5.40 -2.41
CA ILE A 209 -10.69 4.54 -3.04
C ILE A 209 -9.30 5.11 -2.78
N ALA A 210 -8.37 4.27 -2.35
CA ALA A 210 -6.97 4.63 -2.25
C ALA A 210 -6.09 3.65 -3.03
N VAL A 211 -5.00 4.16 -3.60
CA VAL A 211 -3.96 3.36 -4.24
C VAL A 211 -2.66 3.42 -3.45
N LEU A 212 -1.89 2.33 -3.44
CA LEU A 212 -0.54 2.29 -2.87
C LEU A 212 0.47 2.83 -3.89
N ASN A 213 1.14 3.93 -3.57
CA ASN A 213 2.39 4.32 -4.20
C ASN A 213 3.55 3.59 -3.51
N MET A 214 4.23 2.71 -4.26
CA MET A 214 5.42 1.97 -3.81
C MET A 214 6.63 2.90 -3.87
N ALA A 215 6.65 3.83 -2.93
CA ALA A 215 7.45 5.04 -2.95
C ALA A 215 8.94 4.79 -2.72
N SER A 216 9.73 5.73 -3.21
CA SER A 216 11.13 5.83 -2.88
C SER A 216 11.34 6.16 -1.40
N THR A 217 12.31 5.50 -0.75
CA THR A 217 12.71 5.84 0.62
C THR A 217 13.18 7.29 0.74
N THR A 218 13.84 7.85 -0.29
CA THR A 218 14.59 9.11 -0.14
C THR A 218 14.18 10.23 -1.09
N THR A 219 13.58 9.90 -2.24
CA THR A 219 13.37 10.88 -3.32
C THR A 219 11.89 10.93 -3.70
N PRO A 220 11.17 12.04 -3.45
CA PRO A 220 9.79 12.20 -3.89
C PRO A 220 9.62 11.91 -5.39
N GLY A 221 8.72 10.98 -5.73
CA GLY A 221 8.49 10.58 -7.12
C GLY A 221 9.65 9.79 -7.75
N GLY A 222 10.57 9.28 -6.93
CA GLY A 222 11.68 8.44 -7.36
C GLY A 222 12.52 9.08 -8.47
N GLY A 223 12.70 8.36 -9.57
CA GLY A 223 13.44 8.81 -10.74
C GLY A 223 12.59 9.46 -11.83
N VAL A 224 11.42 10.03 -11.51
CA VAL A 224 10.46 10.50 -12.53
C VAL A 224 11.07 11.51 -13.50
N LEU A 225 11.77 12.52 -12.99
CA LEU A 225 12.48 13.53 -13.78
C LEU A 225 13.69 13.00 -14.55
N ARG A 226 14.13 11.77 -14.24
CA ARG A 226 15.25 11.06 -14.90
C ARG A 226 14.75 10.00 -15.89
N GLY A 227 13.44 9.92 -16.14
CA GLY A 227 12.84 8.98 -17.09
C GLY A 227 12.83 7.52 -16.63
N SER A 228 12.88 7.28 -15.31
CA SER A 228 12.65 5.96 -14.72
C SER A 228 11.20 5.49 -14.94
N GLN A 229 10.97 4.18 -14.90
CA GLN A 229 9.69 3.55 -15.25
C GLN A 229 9.20 2.56 -14.19
N ALA A 230 9.51 2.76 -12.91
CA ALA A 230 8.84 1.98 -11.87
C ALA A 230 7.43 2.55 -11.63
N GLN A 231 6.68 1.89 -10.75
CA GLN A 231 5.29 2.22 -10.47
C GLN A 231 5.13 3.66 -9.96
N GLU A 232 5.93 4.09 -8.98
CA GLU A 232 5.90 5.46 -8.45
C GLU A 232 6.05 6.52 -9.55
N GLU A 233 7.01 6.35 -10.47
CA GLU A 233 7.21 7.34 -11.53
C GLU A 233 6.02 7.37 -12.52
N THR A 234 5.37 6.23 -12.74
CA THR A 234 4.17 6.15 -13.58
C THR A 234 3.00 6.86 -12.90
N LEU A 235 2.80 6.66 -11.59
CA LEU A 235 1.78 7.39 -10.83
C LEU A 235 2.01 8.90 -10.88
N CYS A 236 3.25 9.34 -10.68
CA CYS A 236 3.64 10.76 -10.72
C CYS A 236 3.45 11.40 -12.10
N ARG A 237 3.66 10.65 -13.20
CA ARG A 237 3.44 11.16 -14.56
C ARG A 237 1.97 11.24 -14.95
N ARG A 238 1.12 10.38 -14.40
CA ARG A 238 -0.30 10.28 -14.83
C ARG A 238 -1.26 11.07 -13.93
N SER A 239 -0.76 11.69 -12.87
CA SER A 239 -1.59 12.30 -11.84
C SER A 239 -0.96 13.53 -11.19
N THR A 240 -1.72 14.21 -10.34
CA THR A 240 -1.26 15.34 -9.53
C THR A 240 -0.45 14.91 -8.28
N LEU A 241 0.00 13.66 -8.20
CA LEU A 241 0.72 13.12 -7.04
C LEU A 241 2.09 13.77 -6.84
N TYR A 242 2.84 14.05 -7.91
CA TYR A 242 4.21 14.56 -7.79
C TYR A 242 4.33 15.86 -6.95
N PRO A 243 3.57 16.93 -7.22
CA PRO A 243 3.60 18.12 -6.36
C PRO A 243 3.10 17.82 -4.93
N ALA A 244 2.16 16.89 -4.75
CA ALA A 244 1.71 16.47 -3.42
C ALA A 244 2.86 15.92 -2.58
N LEU A 245 3.77 15.14 -3.18
CA LEU A 245 4.93 14.57 -2.49
C LEU A 245 6.07 15.58 -2.23
N LEU A 246 6.16 16.65 -3.03
CA LEU A 246 7.20 17.66 -2.90
C LEU A 246 6.94 18.67 -1.78
N ASN A 247 5.69 19.09 -1.58
CA ASN A 247 5.35 20.28 -0.81
C ASN A 247 5.67 20.22 0.70
N GLY A 248 5.88 19.05 1.28
CA GLY A 248 6.02 18.90 2.74
C GLY A 248 7.29 18.22 3.23
N HIS A 249 8.34 18.11 2.40
CA HIS A 249 9.62 17.49 2.79
C HIS A 249 9.46 16.12 3.48
N TYR A 250 8.53 15.29 2.99
CA TYR A 250 8.11 14.10 3.71
C TYR A 250 9.16 12.98 3.77
N HIS A 251 10.24 13.09 3.01
CA HIS A 251 11.30 12.08 2.93
C HIS A 251 12.43 12.39 3.93
N PRO A 252 13.15 11.37 4.45
CA PRO A 252 13.02 9.96 4.10
C PRO A 252 11.81 9.27 4.74
N LEU A 253 11.27 8.28 4.02
CA LEU A 253 10.25 7.36 4.51
C LEU A 253 10.94 6.17 5.19
N THR A 254 10.87 6.12 6.52
CA THR A 254 11.35 4.98 7.31
C THR A 254 10.24 3.94 7.48
N ALA A 255 10.59 2.77 8.04
CA ALA A 255 9.62 1.70 8.31
C ALA A 255 8.38 2.21 9.05
N GLY A 256 7.19 1.86 8.56
CA GLY A 256 5.91 2.29 9.12
C GLY A 256 5.55 3.78 8.92
N THR A 257 6.44 4.60 8.35
CA THR A 257 6.11 5.97 7.95
C THR A 257 5.39 5.97 6.61
N LEU A 258 4.35 6.78 6.49
CA LEU A 258 3.54 6.93 5.29
C LEU A 258 3.34 8.40 4.93
N VAL A 259 3.01 8.67 3.67
CA VAL A 259 2.40 9.94 3.24
C VAL A 259 1.04 9.64 2.65
N TYR A 260 0.01 10.25 3.20
CA TYR A 260 -1.34 10.12 2.68
C TYR A 260 -1.70 11.40 1.91
N SER A 261 -2.05 11.25 0.64
CA SER A 261 -2.41 12.33 -0.27
C SER A 261 -3.85 12.13 -0.76
N PRO A 262 -4.83 12.88 -0.22
CA PRO A 262 -6.21 12.75 -0.67
C PRO A 262 -6.44 13.42 -2.02
N ASP A 263 -7.51 13.03 -2.72
CA ASP A 263 -8.03 13.72 -3.90
C ASP A 263 -6.99 13.99 -5.00
N ILE A 264 -6.14 13.01 -5.27
CA ILE A 264 -5.19 13.05 -6.38
C ILE A 264 -5.94 12.81 -7.69
N GLN A 265 -5.84 13.77 -8.61
CA GLN A 265 -6.48 13.70 -9.92
C GLN A 265 -5.62 12.90 -10.88
N VAL A 266 -6.20 11.85 -11.45
CA VAL A 266 -5.61 11.04 -12.53
C VAL A 266 -6.12 11.56 -13.86
N PHE A 267 -5.20 11.91 -14.76
CA PHE A 267 -5.52 12.61 -16.01
C PHE A 267 -4.87 11.99 -17.25
N MET A 268 -4.10 10.91 -17.10
CA MET A 268 -3.58 10.14 -18.23
C MET A 268 -3.82 8.64 -18.09
N ASP A 269 -3.99 7.98 -19.23
CA ASP A 269 -3.96 6.52 -19.33
C ASP A 269 -2.53 5.96 -19.16
N ARG A 270 -2.42 4.63 -19.21
CA ARG A 270 -1.17 3.89 -19.06
C ARG A 270 -0.18 4.12 -20.22
N GLU A 271 -0.67 4.46 -21.40
CA GLU A 271 0.11 4.86 -22.58
C GLU A 271 0.55 6.34 -22.55
N TYR A 272 0.17 7.09 -21.50
CA TYR A 272 0.42 8.52 -21.32
C TYR A 272 -0.37 9.44 -22.26
N ASN A 273 -1.51 8.98 -22.79
CA ASN A 273 -2.46 9.86 -23.47
C ASN A 273 -3.33 10.59 -22.44
N GLN A 274 -3.71 11.82 -22.74
CA GLN A 274 -4.65 12.58 -21.91
C GLN A 274 -6.02 11.90 -21.91
N LEU A 275 -6.57 11.71 -20.72
CA LEU A 275 -7.95 11.26 -20.55
C LEU A 275 -8.91 12.40 -20.89
N SER A 276 -10.04 12.06 -21.51
CA SER A 276 -11.15 13.00 -21.69
C SER A 276 -11.65 13.50 -20.33
N PRO A 277 -12.29 14.67 -20.23
CA PRO A 277 -12.78 15.20 -18.95
C PRO A 277 -13.66 14.21 -18.16
N TYR A 278 -14.43 13.36 -18.85
CA TYR A 278 -15.26 12.32 -18.24
C TYR A 278 -14.49 11.06 -17.83
N GLY A 279 -13.32 10.82 -18.42
CA GLY A 279 -12.43 9.72 -18.06
C GLY A 279 -11.48 10.04 -16.91
N GLN A 280 -11.29 11.33 -16.57
CA GLN A 280 -10.49 11.75 -15.44
C GLN A 280 -11.20 11.43 -14.12
N PHE A 281 -10.43 11.04 -13.11
CA PHE A 281 -10.99 10.64 -11.82
C PHE A 281 -10.07 11.04 -10.66
N TYR A 282 -10.60 10.94 -9.45
CA TYR A 282 -9.89 11.25 -8.21
C TYR A 282 -9.72 9.97 -7.39
N THR A 283 -8.55 9.81 -6.79
CA THR A 283 -8.26 8.72 -5.86
C THR A 283 -7.35 9.23 -4.76
N ASP A 284 -7.40 8.61 -3.59
CA ASP A 284 -6.40 8.87 -2.56
C ASP A 284 -5.13 8.06 -2.85
N VAL A 285 -3.97 8.54 -2.39
CA VAL A 285 -2.70 7.84 -2.55
C VAL A 285 -2.04 7.66 -1.19
N ILE A 286 -1.75 6.42 -0.83
CA ILE A 286 -0.90 6.05 0.30
C ILE A 286 0.51 5.81 -0.24
N SER A 287 1.48 6.65 0.12
CA SER A 287 2.88 6.46 -0.26
C SER A 287 3.67 5.85 0.89
N ALA A 288 4.30 4.71 0.63
CA ALA A 288 5.08 3.94 1.61
C ALA A 288 6.34 3.40 0.94
N ALA A 289 7.43 3.27 1.69
CA ALA A 289 8.67 2.67 1.19
C ALA A 289 8.92 1.29 1.80
N ALA A 290 9.21 0.31 0.96
CA ALA A 290 9.70 -1.00 1.39
C ALA A 290 11.20 -0.92 1.77
N PRO A 291 11.74 -1.89 2.52
CA PRO A 291 13.18 -2.10 2.65
C PRO A 291 13.86 -2.15 1.28
N ARG A 292 14.99 -1.45 1.14
CA ARG A 292 15.68 -1.29 -0.15
C ARG A 292 16.86 -2.24 -0.27
N ARG A 293 16.70 -3.27 -1.10
CA ARG A 293 17.68 -4.33 -1.39
C ARG A 293 18.20 -5.00 -0.12
N PRO A 294 17.29 -5.55 0.70
CA PRO A 294 17.70 -6.28 1.90
C PRO A 294 18.55 -7.49 1.52
N GLU A 295 19.38 -7.93 2.45
CA GLU A 295 20.15 -9.16 2.27
C GLU A 295 19.22 -10.36 2.33
N LEU A 296 19.39 -11.32 1.41
CA LEU A 296 18.50 -12.46 1.28
C LEU A 296 19.25 -13.77 1.53
N ARG A 297 18.67 -14.60 2.38
CA ARG A 297 19.06 -16.00 2.55
C ARG A 297 18.35 -16.83 1.52
N LYS A 298 19.10 -17.64 0.76
CA LYS A 298 18.56 -18.51 -0.28
C LYS A 298 18.67 -19.97 0.16
N THR A 299 17.56 -20.68 0.11
CA THR A 299 17.51 -22.10 0.41
C THR A 299 16.97 -22.85 -0.81
N ARG A 300 17.66 -23.92 -1.19
CA ARG A 300 17.24 -24.77 -2.28
C ARG A 300 16.28 -25.81 -1.72
N VAL A 301 15.05 -25.81 -2.21
CA VAL A 301 14.01 -26.73 -1.75
C VAL A 301 13.97 -27.90 -2.71
N GLU A 302 14.27 -29.08 -2.21
CA GLU A 302 14.18 -30.32 -2.98
C GLU A 302 12.73 -30.56 -3.37
N LYS A 303 12.49 -30.95 -4.62
CA LYS A 303 11.18 -31.36 -5.11
C LYS A 303 11.29 -32.75 -5.70
N GLU A 304 10.47 -33.67 -5.20
CA GLU A 304 10.47 -35.06 -5.65
C GLU A 304 10.24 -35.14 -7.17
N GLY A 305 11.01 -35.99 -7.85
CA GLY A 305 10.96 -36.12 -9.31
C GLY A 305 11.58 -34.97 -10.12
N VAL A 306 12.13 -33.93 -9.48
CA VAL A 306 12.76 -32.78 -10.16
C VAL A 306 14.29 -32.85 -10.01
N PRO A 307 15.07 -32.80 -11.10
CA PRO A 307 16.52 -32.85 -11.02
C PRO A 307 17.06 -31.66 -10.20
N PRO A 308 18.15 -31.81 -9.44
CA PRO A 308 18.67 -30.75 -8.57
C PRO A 308 18.73 -29.39 -9.24
N LYS A 309 19.20 -29.31 -10.49
CA LYS A 309 19.32 -28.08 -11.29
C LYS A 309 18.05 -27.25 -11.39
N GLU A 310 16.88 -27.85 -11.19
CA GLU A 310 15.56 -27.23 -11.29
C GLU A 310 14.86 -27.06 -9.94
N TRP A 311 15.52 -27.39 -8.82
CA TRP A 311 14.97 -27.13 -7.49
C TRP A 311 14.64 -25.65 -7.29
N LEU A 312 13.52 -25.41 -6.63
CA LEU A 312 13.05 -24.08 -6.30
C LEU A 312 14.03 -23.41 -5.34
N VAL A 313 14.32 -22.13 -5.59
CA VAL A 313 15.17 -21.32 -4.72
C VAL A 313 14.27 -20.41 -3.91
N LYS A 314 13.95 -20.84 -2.69
CA LYS A 314 13.23 -20.00 -1.74
C LYS A 314 14.15 -18.90 -1.26
N SER A 315 13.67 -17.66 -1.31
CA SER A 315 14.41 -16.48 -0.85
C SER A 315 13.69 -15.85 0.34
N GLU A 316 14.41 -15.67 1.44
CA GLU A 316 13.90 -15.07 2.67
C GLU A 316 14.80 -13.91 3.08
N TYR A 317 14.30 -13.00 3.92
CA TYR A 317 15.17 -11.99 4.53
C TYR A 317 16.24 -12.68 5.39
N ALA A 318 17.49 -12.26 5.23
CA ALA A 318 18.58 -12.73 6.09
C ALA A 318 18.47 -12.11 7.49
N GLU A 319 18.07 -10.85 7.56
CA GLU A 319 17.94 -10.09 8.79
C GLU A 319 16.48 -9.98 9.25
N GLN A 320 16.25 -10.27 10.53
CA GLN A 320 14.93 -10.17 11.16
C GLN A 320 14.36 -8.74 11.10
N ARG A 321 15.23 -7.73 11.13
CA ARG A 321 14.84 -6.33 11.04
C ARG A 321 14.13 -6.00 9.72
N ASP A 322 14.61 -6.50 8.58
CA ASP A 322 13.98 -6.22 7.29
C ASP A 322 12.57 -6.84 7.21
N TYR A 323 12.39 -8.00 7.84
CA TYR A 323 11.09 -8.64 7.99
C TYR A 323 10.13 -7.75 8.82
N GLU A 324 10.61 -7.27 9.97
CA GLU A 324 9.84 -6.43 10.88
C GLU A 324 9.50 -5.06 10.28
N ASP A 325 10.45 -4.42 9.60
CA ASP A 325 10.28 -3.15 8.93
C ASP A 325 9.22 -3.25 7.81
N MET A 326 9.24 -4.33 7.03
CA MET A 326 8.22 -4.62 6.02
C MET A 326 6.84 -4.84 6.67
N MET A 327 6.75 -5.69 7.69
CA MET A 327 5.50 -5.98 8.40
C MET A 327 4.89 -4.74 9.07
N ALA A 328 5.72 -3.91 9.71
CA ALA A 328 5.28 -2.65 10.31
C ALA A 328 4.72 -1.68 9.26
N THR A 329 5.35 -1.64 8.08
CA THR A 329 4.90 -0.80 6.95
C THR A 329 3.56 -1.31 6.40
N ILE A 330 3.41 -2.62 6.18
CA ILE A 330 2.15 -3.21 5.71
C ILE A 330 1.01 -2.95 6.70
N ARG A 331 1.24 -3.12 8.01
CA ARG A 331 0.24 -2.79 9.03
C ARG A 331 -0.14 -1.32 9.01
N SER A 332 0.85 -0.42 8.87
CA SER A 332 0.60 1.02 8.82
C SER A 332 -0.24 1.38 7.60
N ILE A 333 0.00 0.77 6.43
CA ILE A 333 -0.82 0.96 5.21
C ILE A 333 -2.29 0.64 5.50
N MET A 334 -2.55 -0.48 6.18
CA MET A 334 -3.92 -0.86 6.52
C MET A 334 -4.54 0.05 7.59
N ARG A 335 -3.77 0.47 8.60
CA ARG A 335 -4.25 1.40 9.64
C ARG A 335 -4.61 2.76 9.07
N ILE A 336 -3.81 3.33 8.18
CA ILE A 336 -4.16 4.61 7.55
C ILE A 336 -5.40 4.47 6.66
N ALA A 337 -5.58 3.33 5.99
CA ALA A 337 -6.77 3.06 5.20
C ALA A 337 -8.04 3.13 6.07
N VAL A 338 -8.03 2.43 7.22
CA VAL A 338 -9.12 2.49 8.20
C VAL A 338 -9.30 3.90 8.76
N ALA A 339 -8.22 4.55 9.21
CA ALA A 339 -8.26 5.87 9.83
C ALA A 339 -8.78 6.98 8.89
N LYS A 340 -8.62 6.80 7.57
CA LYS A 340 -9.11 7.74 6.55
C LYS A 340 -10.43 7.30 5.91
N GLY A 341 -11.04 6.22 6.39
CA GLY A 341 -12.30 5.71 5.86
C GLY A 341 -12.20 5.21 4.42
N VAL A 342 -11.03 4.71 4.01
CA VAL A 342 -10.83 4.07 2.71
C VAL A 342 -11.61 2.76 2.70
N THR A 343 -12.53 2.62 1.75
CA THR A 343 -13.35 1.42 1.60
C THR A 343 -12.80 0.47 0.55
N HIS A 344 -12.07 0.96 -0.46
CA HIS A 344 -11.47 0.12 -1.50
C HIS A 344 -9.99 0.49 -1.64
N LEU A 345 -9.12 -0.51 -1.53
CA LEU A 345 -7.67 -0.31 -1.49
C LEU A 345 -6.99 -1.07 -2.62
N VAL A 346 -6.29 -0.36 -3.49
CA VAL A 346 -5.48 -0.96 -4.54
C VAL A 346 -4.03 -1.07 -4.06
N LEU A 347 -3.58 -2.30 -3.85
CA LEU A 347 -2.22 -2.69 -3.49
C LEU A 347 -1.46 -3.22 -4.72
N GLY A 348 -0.26 -3.76 -4.49
CA GLY A 348 0.53 -4.42 -5.52
C GLY A 348 1.73 -5.15 -4.92
N ALA A 349 2.66 -5.56 -5.78
CA ALA A 349 3.88 -6.29 -5.40
C ALA A 349 4.92 -5.39 -4.70
N PHE A 350 4.59 -4.93 -3.49
CA PHE A 350 5.30 -3.90 -2.74
C PHE A 350 6.79 -4.25 -2.55
N GLY A 351 7.67 -3.40 -3.08
CA GLY A 351 9.12 -3.60 -2.96
C GLY A 351 9.72 -4.77 -3.77
N CYS A 352 8.91 -5.53 -4.52
CA CYS A 352 9.34 -6.75 -5.23
C CYS A 352 10.05 -6.45 -6.57
N GLY A 353 10.08 -5.18 -6.99
CA GLY A 353 10.74 -4.71 -8.20
C GLY A 353 12.18 -4.25 -7.96
N ALA A 354 12.43 -2.95 -8.17
CA ALA A 354 13.77 -2.35 -8.05
C ALA A 354 14.39 -2.46 -6.64
N TYR A 355 13.54 -2.66 -5.63
CA TYR A 355 13.91 -2.79 -4.22
C TYR A 355 14.27 -4.22 -3.83
N GLY A 356 13.99 -5.22 -4.68
CA GLY A 356 14.54 -6.56 -4.54
C GLY A 356 14.04 -7.35 -3.34
N ASN A 357 12.85 -7.03 -2.81
CA ASN A 357 12.23 -7.85 -1.78
C ASN A 357 11.71 -9.18 -2.38
N PRO A 358 11.77 -10.30 -1.64
CA PRO A 358 11.29 -11.60 -2.10
C PRO A 358 9.75 -11.59 -2.17
N ASN A 359 9.20 -11.78 -3.38
CA ASN A 359 7.77 -11.65 -3.65
C ASN A 359 6.90 -12.66 -2.88
N GLU A 360 7.33 -13.91 -2.74
CA GLU A 360 6.64 -14.93 -1.95
C GLU A 360 6.45 -14.49 -0.50
N VAL A 361 7.51 -13.98 0.13
CA VAL A 361 7.47 -13.48 1.52
C VAL A 361 6.59 -12.25 1.63
N VAL A 362 6.66 -11.31 0.68
CA VAL A 362 5.82 -10.11 0.72
C VAL A 362 4.34 -10.47 0.56
N ALA A 363 4.01 -11.39 -0.34
CA ALA A 363 2.65 -11.90 -0.51
C ALA A 363 2.15 -12.58 0.78
N GLU A 364 2.98 -13.42 1.40
CA GLU A 364 2.69 -14.05 2.69
C GLU A 364 2.46 -13.02 3.81
N MET A 365 3.27 -11.96 3.87
CA MET A 365 3.12 -10.88 4.85
C MET A 365 1.80 -10.14 4.68
N PHE A 366 1.43 -9.76 3.44
CA PHE A 366 0.14 -9.15 3.17
C PHE A 366 -1.01 -10.09 3.56
N ARG A 367 -0.91 -11.37 3.20
CA ARG A 367 -1.91 -12.39 3.55
C ARG A 367 -2.06 -12.54 5.07
N ARG A 368 -0.95 -12.56 5.80
CA ARG A 368 -0.94 -12.60 7.27
C ARG A 368 -1.59 -11.36 7.89
N VAL A 369 -1.34 -10.18 7.34
CA VAL A 369 -1.94 -8.93 7.84
C VAL A 369 -3.43 -8.86 7.52
N LEU A 370 -3.84 -9.19 6.29
CA LEU A 370 -5.22 -9.07 5.83
C LEU A 370 -6.13 -10.18 6.39
N CYS A 371 -5.66 -11.42 6.33
CA CYS A 371 -6.48 -12.60 6.60
C CYS A 371 -6.27 -13.18 8.01
N GLY A 372 -5.22 -12.73 8.71
CA GLY A 372 -4.83 -13.29 10.01
C GLY A 372 -4.33 -14.74 9.89
N ARG A 373 -4.34 -15.47 11.00
CA ARG A 373 -3.84 -16.87 11.05
C ARG A 373 -4.80 -17.91 10.47
N ARG A 374 -6.05 -17.54 10.15
CA ARG A 374 -7.04 -18.45 9.54
C ARG A 374 -6.49 -19.13 8.28
N PHE A 375 -5.64 -18.41 7.57
CA PHE A 375 -5.02 -18.85 6.33
C PHE A 375 -3.50 -19.04 6.51
N ALA A 376 -2.93 -19.16 7.72
CA ALA A 376 -1.47 -19.34 7.83
C ALA A 376 -1.00 -20.59 7.05
N VAL A 377 0.13 -20.50 6.34
CA VAL A 377 0.70 -21.62 5.57
C VAL A 377 0.95 -22.81 6.51
N GLY A 378 0.41 -23.99 6.19
CA GLY A 378 0.46 -25.20 7.02
C GLY A 378 -0.83 -25.51 7.81
N SER A 379 -1.94 -24.81 7.54
CA SER A 379 -3.26 -25.12 8.13
C SER A 379 -3.93 -26.38 7.59
N ASP A 380 -3.37 -26.98 6.53
CA ASP A 380 -3.98 -28.06 5.76
C ASP A 380 -3.43 -29.45 6.13
N ASP A 381 -2.50 -29.53 7.10
CA ASP A 381 -2.18 -30.82 7.72
C ASP A 381 -3.44 -31.32 8.44
N GLU A 382 -3.83 -32.57 8.17
CA GLU A 382 -5.02 -33.30 8.65
C GLU A 382 -5.15 -33.40 10.19
N GLY A 383 -5.21 -32.25 10.86
CA GLY A 383 -5.35 -32.07 12.29
C GLY A 383 -5.99 -30.71 12.49
N GLY A 384 -7.32 -30.66 12.29
CA GLY A 384 -8.12 -29.45 12.21
C GLY A 384 -7.64 -28.32 13.13
N VAL A 385 -7.52 -27.11 12.56
CA VAL A 385 -7.15 -25.89 13.28
C VAL A 385 -7.88 -25.87 14.64
N PRO A 386 -7.18 -25.98 15.78
CA PRO A 386 -7.85 -26.12 17.07
C PRO A 386 -8.74 -24.89 17.30
N ASP A 387 -9.92 -25.11 17.87
CA ASP A 387 -10.99 -24.10 17.98
C ASP A 387 -10.54 -22.80 18.70
N ALA A 388 -9.52 -22.91 19.55
CA ALA A 388 -8.83 -21.80 20.22
C ALA A 388 -8.07 -20.83 19.27
N TRP A 389 -7.78 -21.21 18.02
CA TRP A 389 -7.05 -20.40 17.05
C TRP A 389 -7.97 -19.54 16.17
N ARG A 390 -9.26 -19.87 16.09
CA ARG A 390 -10.29 -19.01 15.45
C ARG A 390 -10.57 -17.74 16.26
N THR A 391 -10.17 -17.72 17.54
CA THR A 391 -10.48 -16.67 18.51
C THR A 391 -9.29 -15.78 18.87
N GLU A 392 -8.12 -15.94 18.23
CA GLU A 392 -6.94 -15.08 18.47
C GLU A 392 -7.29 -13.63 18.12
N GLN A 393 -7.14 -12.74 19.11
CA GLN A 393 -7.40 -11.33 18.94
C GLN A 393 -6.39 -10.72 17.95
N ARG A 394 -6.89 -10.13 16.88
CA ARG A 394 -6.08 -9.42 15.87
C ARG A 394 -6.68 -8.07 15.50
N GLU A 395 -5.85 -7.22 14.89
CA GLU A 395 -6.36 -6.03 14.22
C GLU A 395 -7.26 -6.47 13.06
N VAL A 396 -8.45 -5.88 12.97
CA VAL A 396 -9.41 -6.15 11.91
C VAL A 396 -9.65 -4.85 11.14
N TRP A 397 -9.63 -4.95 9.82
CA TRP A 397 -9.66 -3.81 8.91
C TRP A 397 -11.09 -3.36 8.60
N SER A 398 -11.90 -3.22 9.66
CA SER A 398 -13.31 -2.84 9.55
C SER A 398 -13.47 -1.55 8.73
N GLY A 399 -14.38 -1.58 7.76
CA GLY A 399 -14.62 -0.47 6.84
C GLY A 399 -13.86 -0.57 5.51
N VAL A 400 -12.72 -1.28 5.46
CA VAL A 400 -12.09 -1.65 4.18
C VAL A 400 -12.88 -2.83 3.61
N ARG A 401 -13.63 -2.60 2.54
CA ARG A 401 -14.52 -3.57 1.89
C ARG A 401 -13.81 -4.44 0.88
N GLU A 402 -12.95 -3.85 0.06
CA GLU A 402 -12.25 -4.53 -1.04
C GLU A 402 -10.76 -4.18 -1.01
N VAL A 403 -9.91 -5.18 -1.19
CA VAL A 403 -8.47 -5.04 -1.41
C VAL A 403 -8.11 -5.71 -2.74
N VAL A 404 -7.61 -4.92 -3.68
CA VAL A 404 -7.21 -5.39 -5.01
C VAL A 404 -5.69 -5.33 -5.14
N PHE A 405 -5.04 -6.47 -5.33
CA PHE A 405 -3.62 -6.50 -5.70
C PHE A 405 -3.47 -6.33 -7.21
N ALA A 406 -3.21 -5.09 -7.65
CA ALA A 406 -2.92 -4.78 -9.04
C ALA A 406 -1.42 -5.04 -9.33
N VAL A 407 -1.12 -6.19 -9.94
CA VAL A 407 0.25 -6.65 -10.21
C VAL A 407 0.44 -6.84 -11.71
N TYR A 408 1.09 -5.87 -12.34
CA TYR A 408 1.29 -5.88 -13.79
C TYR A 408 2.28 -6.97 -14.25
N GLY A 409 1.81 -7.86 -15.13
CA GLY A 409 2.39 -9.18 -15.43
C GLY A 409 3.22 -9.30 -16.71
N ASP A 410 3.28 -8.29 -17.58
CA ASP A 410 4.03 -8.37 -18.86
C ASP A 410 5.53 -8.07 -18.67
N ASP A 411 6.10 -8.74 -17.65
CA ASP A 411 7.52 -9.02 -17.43
C ASP A 411 8.52 -7.84 -17.34
N ARG A 412 8.14 -6.80 -16.59
CA ARG A 412 9.02 -6.35 -15.47
C ARG A 412 8.37 -6.46 -14.09
N GLY A 413 7.41 -7.38 -13.99
CA GLY A 413 6.88 -7.98 -12.77
C GLY A 413 7.43 -9.37 -12.44
N ARG A 414 8.36 -9.98 -13.21
CA ARG A 414 9.11 -11.24 -12.89
C ARG A 414 8.35 -12.30 -12.05
N GLY A 415 7.19 -12.76 -12.49
CA GLY A 415 6.43 -13.79 -11.76
C GLY A 415 5.65 -13.30 -10.53
N ASN A 416 5.66 -11.99 -10.23
CA ASN A 416 4.96 -11.41 -9.09
C ASN A 416 3.45 -11.61 -9.19
N PHE A 417 2.88 -11.51 -10.40
CA PHE A 417 1.44 -11.69 -10.58
C PHE A 417 1.02 -13.10 -10.18
N GLU A 418 1.72 -14.10 -10.70
CA GLU A 418 1.50 -15.51 -10.40
C GLU A 418 1.70 -15.80 -8.90
N VAL A 419 2.79 -15.30 -8.31
CA VAL A 419 3.07 -15.49 -6.87
C VAL A 419 1.97 -14.89 -6.00
N PHE A 420 1.52 -13.66 -6.29
CA PHE A 420 0.43 -13.05 -5.53
C PHE A 420 -0.90 -13.77 -5.79
N ARG A 421 -1.20 -14.13 -7.03
CA ARG A 421 -2.42 -14.87 -7.38
C ARG A 421 -2.48 -16.19 -6.61
N ASP A 422 -1.40 -16.95 -6.64
CA ASP A 422 -1.32 -18.27 -6.01
C ASP A 422 -1.37 -18.15 -4.48
N ALA A 423 -0.73 -17.12 -3.91
CA ALA A 423 -0.76 -16.85 -2.47
C ALA A 423 -2.17 -16.55 -1.93
N PHE A 424 -3.08 -15.99 -2.74
CA PHE A 424 -4.44 -15.64 -2.32
C PHE A 424 -5.54 -16.53 -2.95
N ALA A 425 -5.17 -17.59 -3.65
CA ALA A 425 -6.10 -18.43 -4.40
C ALA A 425 -7.12 -19.14 -3.49
N ASP A 426 -6.67 -19.64 -2.35
CA ASP A 426 -7.49 -20.31 -1.34
C ASP A 426 -8.45 -19.34 -0.64
N VAL A 427 -7.97 -18.14 -0.29
CA VAL A 427 -8.80 -17.07 0.28
C VAL A 427 -9.91 -16.68 -0.69
N THR A 428 -9.57 -16.49 -1.96
CA THR A 428 -10.54 -16.10 -3.00
C THR A 428 -11.59 -17.19 -3.21
N ARG A 429 -11.18 -18.47 -3.25
CA ARG A 429 -12.10 -19.61 -3.34
C ARG A 429 -13.06 -19.65 -2.15
N TRP A 430 -12.53 -19.52 -0.93
CA TRP A 430 -13.35 -19.50 0.29
C TRP A 430 -14.37 -18.34 0.28
N GLN A 431 -14.00 -17.16 -0.22
CA GLN A 431 -14.92 -16.02 -0.34
C GLN A 431 -16.04 -16.28 -1.36
N GLN A 432 -15.73 -16.94 -2.48
CA GLN A 432 -16.72 -17.32 -3.49
C GLN A 432 -17.71 -18.37 -2.96
N GLU A 433 -17.21 -19.41 -2.28
CA GLU A 433 -18.02 -20.46 -1.66
C GLU A 433 -18.95 -19.86 -0.57
N THR A 434 -18.42 -18.97 0.26
CA THR A 434 -19.20 -18.29 1.31
C THR A 434 -20.28 -17.38 0.72
N ALA A 435 -19.99 -16.70 -0.40
CA ALA A 435 -20.99 -15.86 -1.08
C ALA A 435 -22.10 -16.70 -1.73
N ALA A 436 -21.75 -17.86 -2.31
CA ALA A 436 -22.70 -18.78 -2.90
C ALA A 436 -23.65 -19.37 -1.84
N SER A 437 -23.11 -19.81 -0.69
CA SER A 437 -23.93 -20.37 0.39
C SER A 437 -24.93 -19.37 0.98
N VAL A 438 -24.52 -18.10 1.16
CA VAL A 438 -25.43 -17.03 1.63
C VAL A 438 -26.54 -16.79 0.61
N THR A 439 -26.23 -16.86 -0.68
CA THR A 439 -27.22 -16.69 -1.76
C THR A 439 -28.24 -17.84 -1.77
N GLU A 440 -27.80 -19.08 -1.57
CA GLU A 440 -28.67 -20.25 -1.46
C GLU A 440 -29.56 -20.20 -0.20
N GLU A 441 -29.03 -19.78 0.94
CA GLU A 441 -29.83 -19.58 2.17
C GLU A 441 -30.89 -18.48 2.02
N GLN A 442 -30.56 -17.39 1.31
CA GLN A 442 -31.51 -16.32 1.01
C GLN A 442 -32.60 -16.76 0.03
N GLN A 443 -32.28 -17.60 -0.95
CA GLN A 443 -33.27 -18.15 -1.88
C GLN A 443 -34.19 -19.19 -1.22
N THR A 444 -33.64 -20.03 -0.34
CA THR A 444 -34.42 -21.06 0.39
C THR A 444 -35.28 -20.48 1.51
N SER A 445 -34.87 -19.38 2.14
CA SER A 445 -35.72 -18.63 3.08
C SER A 445 -36.85 -17.90 2.36
N ALA A 446 -36.56 -17.22 1.24
CA ALA A 446 -37.59 -16.58 0.43
C ALA A 446 -38.64 -17.57 -0.14
N SER A 447 -38.24 -18.81 -0.48
CA SER A 447 -39.19 -19.85 -0.91
C SER A 447 -40.06 -20.39 0.22
N ARG A 448 -39.54 -20.46 1.46
CA ARG A 448 -40.32 -20.90 2.65
C ARG A 448 -41.34 -19.85 3.11
N ASP A 449 -40.99 -18.57 2.98
CA ASP A 449 -41.91 -17.47 3.27
C ASP A 449 -43.01 -17.35 2.20
N ALA A 450 -42.74 -17.75 0.95
CA ALA A 450 -43.74 -17.85 -0.10
C ALA A 450 -44.74 -19.02 0.10
N GLU A 451 -44.29 -20.17 0.62
CA GLU A 451 -45.16 -21.32 0.91
C GLU A 451 -46.04 -21.14 2.16
N THR A 452 -45.64 -20.27 3.11
CA THR A 452 -46.41 -20.02 4.33
C THR A 452 -47.44 -18.88 4.20
N GLY A 453 -47.41 -18.12 3.11
CA GLY A 453 -48.35 -17.03 2.83
C GLY A 453 -49.71 -17.46 2.23
N ASP A 454 -49.88 -18.72 1.82
CA ASP A 454 -51.04 -19.17 1.02
C ASP A 454 -52.04 -20.08 1.77
N THR A 455 -52.00 -20.10 3.12
CA THR A 455 -52.91 -20.94 3.93
C THR A 455 -53.80 -20.18 4.90
N SER A 456 -54.10 -18.90 4.63
CA SER A 456 -55.06 -18.12 5.43
C SER A 456 -56.06 -17.35 4.57
N GLY A 457 -56.94 -18.08 3.87
CA GLY A 457 -58.03 -17.43 3.18
C GLY A 457 -58.96 -18.36 2.42
N GLU A 458 -59.69 -19.25 3.11
CA GLU A 458 -61.06 -19.63 2.71
C GLU A 458 -61.67 -20.59 3.74
N THR A 459 -62.51 -20.06 4.63
CA THR A 459 -63.66 -20.77 5.22
C THR A 459 -64.54 -19.73 5.92
N ALA A 460 -65.35 -19.03 5.12
CA ALA A 460 -66.53 -18.32 5.60
C ALA A 460 -67.55 -18.24 4.46
N THR A 461 -68.43 -19.25 4.40
CA THR A 461 -69.89 -19.14 4.24
C THR A 461 -70.50 -20.53 4.25
#